data_AF-A0A7K4QTU4-F1
#
_entry.id   AF-A0A7K4QTU4-F1
#
_cell.length_a   1.000
_cell.length_b   1.000
_cell.length_c   1.000
_cell.angle_alpha   90.00
_cell.angle_beta   90.00
_cell.angle_gamma   90.00
#
_symmetry.space_group_name_H-M   'P 1'
#
loop_
_entity.id
_entity.type
_entity.pdbx_description
1 polymer ?
#
loop_
_entity_poly.entity_id
_entity_poly.type
_entity_poly.pdbx_seq_one_letter_code
_entity_poly.pdbx_strand_id
1 'polypeptide(L)'
;TILIILYIINLAGGTLGIIMMSHQLFQRRSQSVITIIIINLLVLHTFMLLSIPFRLSYYILWEWKFGWFACRLTSAIIYLHMYTTFVFYMAIIIIRLFRLEFRKCYTTTWMGAVWLVGALVITPVLLSYYGTSKTYHPYKCFQFHREIQEPYMVISNYCLIGILVAVCAVLTIIQLMVICRLAVKYWPDINSHVEFRAQAKSFFFILITLVCFMPHHVFRVYYIQNYHLDKDHRLLTYNEIFLALTTMCCLDMLCFIAGAAH
;
A
#
# COMPACT_ATOMS: atom_id res chain seq x y z
N THR A 1 9.46 -18.97 -7.23
CA THR A 1 10.40 -18.85 -6.09
C THR A 1 10.45 -17.46 -5.48
N ILE A 2 10.74 -16.39 -6.24
CA ILE A 2 10.83 -15.01 -5.70
C ILE A 2 9.53 -14.56 -4.99
N LEU A 3 8.37 -14.76 -5.64
CA LEU A 3 7.06 -14.42 -5.06
C LEU A 3 6.80 -15.09 -3.71
N ILE A 4 7.14 -16.37 -3.61
CA ILE A 4 6.99 -17.17 -2.37
C ILE A 4 7.84 -16.55 -1.25
N ILE A 5 9.09 -16.21 -1.54
CA ILE A 5 10.01 -15.58 -0.57
C ILE A 5 9.44 -14.24 -0.10
N LEU A 6 9.02 -13.36 -1.02
CA LEU A 6 8.45 -12.06 -0.69
C LEU A 6 7.21 -12.19 0.21
N TYR A 7 6.29 -13.10 -0.13
CA TYR A 7 5.08 -13.32 0.66
C TYR A 7 5.37 -13.92 2.03
N ILE A 8 6.35 -14.82 2.17
CA ILE A 8 6.75 -15.37 3.47
C ILE A 8 7.36 -14.28 4.36
N ILE A 9 8.30 -13.49 3.82
CA ILE A 9 8.91 -12.38 4.56
C ILE A 9 7.84 -11.39 5.01
N ASN A 10 6.92 -11.03 4.10
CA ASN A 10 5.85 -10.11 4.42
C ASN A 10 4.88 -10.69 5.47
N LEU A 11 4.53 -11.97 5.36
CA LEU A 11 3.65 -12.62 6.32
C LEU A 11 4.27 -12.65 7.72
N ALA A 12 5.53 -13.08 7.84
CA ALA A 12 6.23 -13.16 9.11
C ALA A 12 6.49 -11.77 9.70
N GLY A 13 7.12 -10.88 8.93
CA GLY A 13 7.48 -9.54 9.38
C GLY A 13 6.27 -8.64 9.60
N GLY A 14 5.29 -8.66 8.70
CA GLY A 14 4.06 -7.89 8.85
C GLY A 14 3.26 -8.32 10.07
N THR A 15 3.13 -9.63 10.32
CA THR A 15 2.43 -10.14 11.51
C THR A 15 3.13 -9.71 12.80
N LEU A 16 4.45 -9.83 12.86
CA LEU A 16 5.24 -9.36 14.00
C LEU A 16 5.08 -7.85 14.21
N GLY A 17 5.10 -7.06 13.13
CA GLY A 17 4.87 -5.62 13.16
C GLY A 17 3.52 -5.24 13.72
N ILE A 18 2.46 -5.94 13.30
CA ILE A 18 1.12 -5.71 13.81
C ILE A 18 1.03 -6.02 15.30
N ILE A 19 1.59 -7.14 15.76
CA ILE A 19 1.58 -7.52 17.17
C ILE A 19 2.32 -6.47 18.02
N MET A 20 3.53 -6.11 17.63
CA MET A 20 4.35 -5.14 18.35
C MET A 20 3.70 -3.75 18.39
N MET A 21 3.15 -3.30 17.25
CA MET A 21 2.51 -1.98 17.17
C MET A 21 1.22 -1.94 17.99
N SER A 22 0.42 -3.00 17.94
CA SER A 22 -0.80 -3.13 18.76
C SER A 22 -0.48 -3.00 20.25
N HIS A 23 0.56 -3.71 20.70
CA HIS A 23 1.01 -3.66 22.08
C HIS A 23 1.46 -2.24 22.50
N GLN A 24 2.24 -1.55 21.66
CA GLN A 24 2.64 -0.17 21.93
C GLN A 24 1.44 0.80 21.96
N LEU A 25 0.48 0.63 21.04
CA LEU A 25 -0.72 1.46 20.98
C LEU A 25 -1.60 1.25 22.22
N PHE A 26 -1.73 0.01 22.70
CA PHE A 26 -2.49 -0.31 23.90
C PHE A 26 -1.90 0.33 25.16
N GLN A 27 -0.57 0.41 25.25
CA GLN A 27 0.11 1.07 26.37
C GLN A 27 -0.03 2.60 26.36
N ARG A 28 -0.32 3.22 25.20
CA ARG A 28 -0.45 4.68 25.10
C ARG A 28 -1.88 5.13 25.36
N ARG A 29 -2.07 5.91 26.44
CA ARG A 29 -3.38 6.42 26.88
C ARG A 29 -3.98 7.55 26.02
N SER A 30 -3.19 8.16 25.13
CA SER A 30 -3.58 9.33 24.33
C SER A 30 -3.92 8.94 22.88
N GLN A 31 -5.19 9.13 22.48
CA GLN A 31 -5.65 8.99 21.10
C GLN A 31 -5.47 10.32 20.33
N SER A 32 -4.32 10.48 19.67
CA SER A 32 -4.10 11.59 18.72
C SER A 32 -4.72 11.27 17.34
N VAL A 33 -4.90 12.29 16.49
CA VAL A 33 -5.35 12.09 15.09
C VAL A 33 -4.43 11.11 14.36
N ILE A 34 -3.11 11.26 14.51
CA ILE A 34 -2.11 10.37 13.91
C ILE A 34 -2.27 8.93 14.43
N THR A 35 -2.57 8.75 15.72
CA THR A 35 -2.83 7.43 16.32
C THR A 35 -4.03 6.76 15.66
N ILE A 36 -5.10 7.51 15.38
CA ILE A 36 -6.28 6.98 14.68
C ILE A 36 -5.92 6.53 13.26
N ILE A 37 -5.12 7.30 12.52
CA ILE A 37 -4.68 6.90 11.17
C ILE A 37 -3.85 5.62 11.24
N ILE A 38 -2.92 5.52 12.20
CA ILE A 38 -2.08 4.34 12.41
C ILE A 38 -2.93 3.10 12.75
N ILE A 39 -3.98 3.23 13.57
CA ILE A 39 -4.90 2.11 13.85
C ILE A 39 -5.61 1.64 12.57
N ASN A 40 -6.05 2.57 11.72
CA ASN A 40 -6.68 2.22 10.44
C ASN A 40 -5.69 1.54 9.48
N LEU A 41 -4.43 2.00 9.43
CA LEU A 41 -3.35 1.31 8.71
C LEU A 41 -3.16 -0.11 9.22
N LEU A 42 -3.09 -0.31 10.54
CA LEU A 42 -2.94 -1.62 11.17
C LEU A 42 -4.04 -2.60 10.73
N VAL A 43 -5.29 -2.13 10.67
CA VAL A 43 -6.44 -2.92 10.20
C VAL A 43 -6.29 -3.27 8.70
N LEU A 44 -5.87 -2.33 7.86
CA LEU A 44 -5.59 -2.61 6.44
C LEU A 44 -4.47 -3.64 6.26
N HIS A 45 -3.36 -3.51 7.00
CA HIS A 45 -2.28 -4.49 6.96
C HIS A 45 -2.78 -5.87 7.39
N THR A 46 -3.67 -5.94 8.39
CA THR A 46 -4.26 -7.20 8.84
C THR A 46 -5.05 -7.87 7.71
N PHE A 47 -5.94 -7.14 7.03
CA PHE A 47 -6.69 -7.68 5.89
C PHE A 47 -5.77 -8.15 4.76
N MET A 48 -4.72 -7.38 4.46
CA MET A 48 -3.73 -7.74 3.46
C MET A 48 -3.00 -9.03 3.83
N LEU A 49 -2.47 -9.13 5.06
CA LEU A 49 -1.78 -10.32 5.55
C LEU A 49 -2.69 -11.56 5.56
N LEU A 50 -3.97 -11.39 5.88
CA LEU A 50 -4.95 -12.48 5.85
C LEU A 50 -5.17 -13.02 4.43
N SER A 51 -4.98 -12.19 3.40
CA SER A 51 -5.08 -12.59 1.99
C SER A 51 -3.84 -13.31 1.45
N ILE A 52 -2.67 -13.13 2.09
CA ILE A 52 -1.39 -13.69 1.62
C ILE A 52 -1.36 -15.22 1.59
N PRO A 53 -1.86 -15.96 2.60
CA PRO A 53 -1.87 -17.42 2.59
C PRO A 53 -2.53 -18.03 1.34
N PHE A 54 -3.60 -17.40 0.84
CA PHE A 54 -4.29 -17.85 -0.38
C PHE A 54 -3.38 -17.71 -1.61
N ARG A 55 -2.67 -16.58 -1.73
CA ARG A 55 -1.67 -16.37 -2.81
C ARG A 55 -0.50 -17.32 -2.67
N LEU A 56 0.00 -17.52 -1.46
CA LEU A 56 1.11 -18.41 -1.17
C LEU A 56 0.76 -19.85 -1.56
N SER A 57 -0.44 -20.32 -1.20
CA SER A 57 -0.96 -21.63 -1.61
C SER A 57 -0.99 -21.78 -3.13
N TYR A 58 -1.49 -20.76 -3.85
CA TYR A 58 -1.50 -20.74 -5.31
C TYR A 58 -0.10 -20.85 -5.92
N TYR A 59 0.87 -20.07 -5.43
CA TYR A 59 2.24 -20.08 -5.98
C TYR A 59 3.05 -21.33 -5.61
N ILE A 60 2.66 -22.06 -4.56
CA ILE A 60 3.27 -23.34 -4.19
C ILE A 60 2.65 -24.50 -4.98
N LEU A 61 1.31 -24.54 -5.05
CA LEU A 61 0.57 -25.65 -5.66
C LEU A 61 0.37 -25.49 -7.17
N TRP A 62 0.66 -24.29 -7.72
CA TRP A 62 0.41 -23.91 -9.11
C TRP A 62 -1.06 -24.05 -9.55
N GLU A 63 -1.97 -24.10 -8.58
CA GLU A 63 -3.40 -24.32 -8.76
C GLU A 63 -4.20 -23.52 -7.72
N TRP A 64 -5.29 -22.90 -8.17
CA TRP A 64 -6.24 -22.20 -7.31
C TRP A 64 -7.39 -23.11 -6.88
N LYS A 65 -7.51 -23.38 -5.57
CA LYS A 65 -8.52 -24.32 -5.02
C LYS A 65 -9.68 -23.66 -4.27
N PHE A 66 -9.64 -22.34 -4.07
CA PHE A 66 -10.55 -21.63 -3.15
C PHE A 66 -11.79 -21.05 -3.86
N GLY A 67 -12.01 -21.37 -5.13
CA GLY A 67 -13.13 -20.88 -5.93
C GLY A 67 -12.99 -19.43 -6.42
N TRP A 68 -13.85 -19.05 -7.36
CA TRP A 68 -13.76 -17.76 -8.06
C TRP A 68 -13.96 -16.55 -7.15
N PHE A 69 -14.86 -16.63 -6.18
CA PHE A 69 -15.10 -15.53 -5.25
C PHE A 69 -13.84 -15.18 -4.45
N ALA A 70 -13.17 -16.17 -3.87
CA ALA A 70 -11.93 -15.96 -3.12
C ALA A 70 -10.80 -15.43 -4.02
N CYS A 71 -10.73 -15.86 -5.28
CA CYS A 71 -9.75 -15.35 -6.25
C CYS A 71 -9.94 -13.84 -6.48
N ARG A 72 -11.18 -13.43 -6.77
CA ARG A 72 -11.53 -12.02 -6.98
C ARG A 72 -11.33 -11.19 -5.71
N LEU A 73 -11.72 -11.72 -4.56
CA LEU A 73 -11.56 -11.05 -3.27
C LEU A 73 -10.07 -10.84 -2.93
N THR A 74 -9.25 -11.89 -3.07
CA THR A 74 -7.79 -11.82 -2.83
C THR A 74 -7.08 -10.88 -3.82
N SER A 75 -7.61 -10.77 -5.04
CA SER A 75 -7.16 -9.77 -6.01
C SER A 75 -7.60 -8.36 -5.62
N ALA A 76 -8.84 -8.16 -5.17
CA ALA A 76 -9.33 -6.84 -4.76
C ALA A 76 -8.61 -6.31 -3.52
N ILE A 77 -8.34 -7.17 -2.52
CA ILE A 77 -7.71 -6.79 -1.25
C ILE A 77 -6.35 -6.11 -1.48
N ILE A 78 -5.50 -6.61 -2.40
CA ILE A 78 -4.16 -6.03 -2.62
C ILE A 78 -4.23 -4.61 -3.19
N TYR A 79 -5.16 -4.35 -4.11
CA TYR A 79 -5.32 -3.03 -4.71
C TYR A 79 -5.99 -2.07 -3.73
N LEU A 80 -7.02 -2.52 -3.01
CA LEU A 80 -7.65 -1.73 -1.95
C LEU A 80 -6.63 -1.37 -0.87
N HIS A 81 -5.81 -2.33 -0.44
CA HIS A 81 -4.72 -2.12 0.50
C HIS A 81 -3.73 -1.08 -0.02
N MET A 82 -3.17 -1.28 -1.21
CA MET A 82 -2.19 -0.37 -1.80
C MET A 82 -2.68 1.08 -1.87
N TYR A 83 -3.88 1.30 -2.42
CA TYR A 83 -4.42 2.66 -2.60
C TYR A 83 -4.87 3.29 -1.29
N THR A 84 -5.47 2.53 -0.38
CA THR A 84 -5.91 3.08 0.92
C THR A 84 -4.71 3.40 1.82
N THR A 85 -3.70 2.52 1.85
CA THR A 85 -2.43 2.79 2.56
C THR A 85 -1.73 4.01 1.99
N PHE A 86 -1.69 4.17 0.66
CA PHE A 86 -1.15 5.37 0.02
C PHE A 86 -1.85 6.64 0.54
N VAL A 87 -3.18 6.66 0.52
CA VAL A 87 -3.99 7.80 1.00
C VAL A 87 -3.68 8.11 2.46
N PHE A 88 -3.56 7.10 3.32
CA PHE A 88 -3.21 7.30 4.74
C PHE A 88 -1.78 7.82 4.94
N TYR A 89 -0.80 7.35 4.17
CA TYR A 89 0.55 7.90 4.21
C TYR A 89 0.57 9.37 3.80
N MET A 90 -0.09 9.72 2.69
CA MET A 90 -0.19 11.12 2.25
C MET A 90 -0.88 11.99 3.30
N ALA A 91 -1.94 11.50 3.94
CA ALA A 91 -2.61 12.20 5.03
C ALA A 91 -1.66 12.44 6.23
N ILE A 92 -0.89 11.44 6.66
CA ILE A 92 0.12 11.59 7.73
C ILE A 92 1.15 12.66 7.36
N ILE A 93 1.65 12.63 6.12
CA ILE A 93 2.66 13.56 5.62
C ILE A 93 2.12 14.99 5.62
N ILE A 94 0.92 15.21 5.07
CA ILE A 94 0.27 16.52 4.98
C ILE A 94 -0.02 17.08 6.37
N ILE A 95 -0.60 16.27 7.27
CA ILE A 95 -0.90 16.69 8.65
C ILE A 95 0.38 17.16 9.36
N ARG A 96 1.48 16.43 9.20
CA ARG A 96 2.77 16.78 9.82
C ARG A 96 3.44 17.98 9.16
N LEU A 97 3.36 18.09 7.84
CA LEU A 97 3.99 19.18 7.09
C LEU A 97 3.36 20.54 7.44
N PHE A 98 2.03 20.59 7.46
CA PHE A 98 1.27 21.82 7.67
C PHE A 98 0.80 22.02 9.11
N ARG A 99 1.19 21.13 10.04
CA ARG A 99 0.74 21.11 11.44
C ARG A 99 -0.78 21.25 11.56
N LEU A 100 -1.52 20.57 10.69
CA LEU A 100 -2.98 20.70 10.63
C LEU A 100 -3.62 20.08 11.87
N GLU A 101 -4.31 20.92 12.64
CA GLU A 101 -5.10 20.48 13.78
C GLU A 101 -6.51 20.09 13.32
N PHE A 102 -6.66 18.84 12.91
CA PHE A 102 -7.99 18.29 12.64
C PHE A 102 -8.70 17.94 13.94
N ARG A 103 -9.97 18.35 14.06
CA ARG A 103 -10.84 17.86 15.12
C ARG A 103 -11.00 16.35 14.95
N LYS A 104 -10.79 15.57 16.03
CA LYS A 104 -10.88 14.10 16.02
C LYS A 104 -12.13 13.56 15.31
N CYS A 105 -13.28 14.22 15.54
CA CYS A 105 -14.55 13.87 14.91
C CYS A 105 -14.49 13.95 13.36
N TYR A 106 -13.88 14.99 12.78
CA TYR A 106 -13.75 15.12 11.33
C TYR A 106 -12.85 14.01 10.75
N THR A 107 -11.75 13.69 11.43
CA THR A 107 -10.88 12.57 11.04
C THR A 107 -11.66 11.26 11.06
N THR A 108 -12.39 10.94 12.13
CA THR A 108 -13.17 9.71 12.22
C THR A 108 -14.23 9.61 11.11
N THR A 109 -14.93 10.70 10.81
CA THR A 109 -15.91 10.73 9.71
C THR A 109 -15.25 10.51 8.35
N TRP A 110 -14.10 11.16 8.09
CA TRP A 110 -13.36 10.96 6.84
C TRP A 110 -12.84 9.52 6.70
N MET A 111 -12.34 8.92 7.79
CA MET A 111 -11.92 7.52 7.81
C MET A 111 -13.09 6.59 7.51
N GLY A 112 -14.25 6.83 8.14
CA GLY A 112 -15.48 6.09 7.86
C GLY A 112 -15.88 6.19 6.39
N ALA A 113 -15.76 7.37 5.77
CA ALA A 113 -16.04 7.56 4.36
C ALA A 113 -15.05 6.79 3.46
N VAL A 114 -13.74 6.83 3.77
CA VAL A 114 -12.71 6.07 3.02
C VAL A 114 -13.01 4.57 3.08
N TRP A 115 -13.34 4.04 4.25
CA TRP A 115 -13.73 2.63 4.41
C TRP A 115 -15.01 2.29 3.66
N LEU A 116 -16.02 3.15 3.74
CA LEU A 116 -17.31 2.94 3.09
C LEU A 116 -17.17 2.96 1.56
N VAL A 117 -16.40 3.89 1.01
CA VAL A 117 -16.09 3.95 -0.43
C VAL A 117 -15.27 2.72 -0.85
N GLY A 118 -14.27 2.34 -0.07
CA GLY A 118 -13.46 1.15 -0.33
C GLY A 118 -14.29 -0.14 -0.36
N ALA A 119 -15.16 -0.32 0.64
CA ALA A 119 -15.96 -1.53 0.83
C ALA A 119 -17.19 -1.59 -0.08
N LEU A 120 -17.89 -0.47 -0.31
CA LEU A 120 -19.17 -0.46 -1.02
C LEU A 120 -19.07 -0.03 -2.48
N VAL A 121 -17.98 0.62 -2.89
CA VAL A 121 -17.81 1.10 -4.27
C VAL A 121 -16.65 0.36 -4.94
N ILE A 122 -15.46 0.44 -4.36
CA ILE A 122 -14.26 -0.10 -5.01
C ILE A 122 -14.29 -1.63 -5.01
N THR A 123 -14.60 -2.26 -3.87
CA THR A 123 -14.62 -3.73 -3.78
C THR A 123 -15.65 -4.37 -4.71
N PRO A 124 -16.93 -3.93 -4.76
CA PRO A 124 -17.92 -4.52 -5.65
C PRO A 124 -17.59 -4.29 -7.13
N VAL A 125 -17.03 -3.13 -7.49
CA VAL A 125 -16.57 -2.86 -8.86
C VAL A 125 -15.45 -3.82 -9.25
N LEU A 126 -14.44 -4.02 -8.41
CA LEU A 126 -13.35 -4.97 -8.68
C LEU A 126 -13.85 -6.42 -8.73
N LEU A 127 -14.79 -6.81 -7.85
CA LEU A 127 -15.40 -8.15 -7.84
C LEU A 127 -16.30 -8.41 -9.05
N SER A 128 -17.01 -7.38 -9.51
CA SER A 128 -17.86 -7.46 -10.69
C SER A 128 -17.03 -7.49 -11.97
N TYR A 129 -15.83 -6.91 -11.94
CA TYR A 129 -15.02 -6.77 -13.14
C TYR A 129 -14.06 -7.94 -13.35
N TYR A 130 -13.32 -8.35 -12.33
CA TYR A 130 -12.32 -9.40 -12.46
C TYR A 130 -12.94 -10.79 -12.71
N GLY A 131 -12.48 -11.49 -13.75
CA GLY A 131 -12.83 -12.89 -14.00
C GLY A 131 -14.25 -13.08 -14.52
N THR A 132 -14.77 -12.11 -15.26
CA THR A 132 -16.06 -12.19 -15.96
C THR A 132 -15.94 -12.75 -17.38
N SER A 133 -14.74 -12.74 -17.97
CA SER A 133 -14.52 -13.40 -19.25
C SER A 133 -14.70 -14.92 -19.12
N LYS A 134 -15.58 -15.51 -19.94
CA LYS A 134 -15.95 -16.94 -19.94
C LYS A 134 -14.83 -17.91 -20.36
N THR A 135 -13.59 -17.44 -20.49
CA THR A 135 -12.48 -18.14 -21.14
C THR A 135 -11.34 -18.51 -20.21
N TYR A 136 -11.47 -18.26 -18.90
CA TYR A 136 -10.40 -18.58 -17.96
C TYR A 136 -10.51 -20.00 -17.42
N HIS A 137 -9.38 -20.67 -17.31
CA HIS A 137 -9.30 -21.98 -16.69
C HIS A 137 -9.67 -21.88 -15.19
N PRO A 138 -10.52 -22.78 -14.67
CA PRO A 138 -11.03 -22.69 -13.30
C PRO A 138 -9.93 -22.84 -12.23
N TYR A 139 -8.77 -23.38 -12.60
CA TYR A 139 -7.62 -23.60 -11.73
C TYR A 139 -6.57 -22.46 -11.75
N LYS A 140 -6.73 -21.44 -12.61
CA LYS A 140 -5.80 -20.30 -12.68
C LYS A 140 -6.45 -19.04 -12.13
N CYS A 141 -5.74 -18.35 -11.24
CA CYS A 141 -6.14 -17.06 -10.66
C CYS A 141 -5.08 -15.99 -11.00
N PHE A 142 -5.45 -14.70 -10.87
CA PHE A 142 -4.58 -13.53 -11.11
C PHE A 142 -4.20 -13.23 -12.57
N GLN A 143 -4.83 -13.90 -13.54
CA GLN A 143 -4.59 -13.68 -14.97
C GLN A 143 -5.64 -12.79 -15.64
N PHE A 144 -5.91 -11.59 -15.10
CA PHE A 144 -7.00 -10.70 -15.54
C PHE A 144 -6.68 -9.80 -16.74
N HIS A 145 -5.96 -10.32 -17.71
CA HIS A 145 -5.34 -9.52 -18.76
C HIS A 145 -6.35 -8.89 -19.72
N ARG A 146 -7.41 -9.63 -20.08
CA ARG A 146 -8.41 -9.16 -21.04
C ARG A 146 -9.16 -7.95 -20.50
N GLU A 147 -9.49 -8.00 -19.21
CA GLU A 147 -10.13 -6.92 -18.48
C GLU A 147 -9.20 -5.69 -18.35
N ILE A 148 -7.89 -5.88 -18.23
CA ILE A 148 -6.95 -4.75 -18.13
C ILE A 148 -6.81 -4.00 -19.47
N GLN A 149 -7.10 -4.65 -20.61
CA GLN A 149 -6.95 -4.08 -21.95
C GLN A 149 -8.14 -3.25 -22.43
N GLU A 150 -9.27 -3.29 -21.71
CA GLU A 150 -10.41 -2.44 -22.04
C GLU A 150 -10.02 -0.94 -21.96
N PRO A 151 -10.40 -0.11 -22.95
CA PRO A 151 -9.88 1.25 -23.08
C PRO A 151 -10.15 2.10 -21.85
N TYR A 152 -11.31 1.93 -21.20
CA TYR A 152 -11.65 2.66 -19.98
C TYR A 152 -10.77 2.26 -18.78
N MET A 153 -10.36 0.99 -18.68
CA MET A 153 -9.46 0.54 -17.62
C MET A 153 -8.04 1.02 -17.86
N VAL A 154 -7.58 0.99 -19.10
CA VAL A 154 -6.28 1.55 -19.48
C VAL A 154 -6.21 3.03 -19.10
N ILE A 155 -7.22 3.83 -19.49
CA ILE A 155 -7.30 5.25 -19.15
C ILE A 155 -7.33 5.45 -17.62
N SER A 156 -8.19 4.70 -16.91
CA SER A 156 -8.29 4.78 -15.45
C SER A 156 -6.97 4.45 -14.74
N ASN A 157 -6.26 3.40 -15.19
CA ASN A 157 -4.95 3.04 -14.65
C ASN A 157 -3.92 4.16 -14.89
N TYR A 158 -3.86 4.73 -16.10
CA TYR A 158 -2.93 5.83 -16.39
C TYR A 158 -3.23 7.09 -15.59
N CYS A 159 -4.50 7.50 -15.51
CA CYS A 159 -4.91 8.63 -14.69
C CYS A 159 -4.52 8.43 -13.23
N LEU A 160 -4.80 7.24 -12.68
CA LEU A 160 -4.47 6.91 -11.30
C LEU A 160 -2.96 6.92 -11.05
N ILE A 161 -2.18 6.29 -11.93
CA ILE A 161 -0.71 6.28 -11.86
C ILE A 161 -0.18 7.72 -11.92
N GLY A 162 -0.68 8.54 -12.85
CA GLY A 162 -0.29 9.94 -13.00
C GLY A 162 -0.55 10.76 -11.73
N ILE A 163 -1.75 10.63 -11.14
CA ILE A 163 -2.11 11.29 -9.87
C ILE A 163 -1.16 10.83 -8.75
N LEU A 164 -0.95 9.52 -8.61
CA LEU A 164 -0.11 8.96 -7.56
C LEU A 164 1.34 9.46 -7.66
N VAL A 165 1.92 9.42 -8.86
CA VAL A 165 3.28 9.90 -9.12
C VAL A 165 3.39 11.41 -8.86
N ALA A 166 2.42 12.20 -9.32
CA ALA A 166 2.42 13.65 -9.13
C ALA A 166 2.33 14.02 -7.64
N VAL A 167 1.41 13.42 -6.90
CA VAL A 167 1.24 13.65 -5.44
C VAL A 167 2.52 13.26 -4.69
N CYS A 168 3.10 12.11 -4.99
CA CYS A 168 4.36 11.68 -4.40
C CYS A 168 5.51 12.62 -4.69
N ALA A 169 5.67 13.04 -5.94
CA ALA A 169 6.75 13.94 -6.34
C ALA A 169 6.65 15.27 -5.59
N VAL A 170 5.46 15.89 -5.59
CA VAL A 170 5.21 17.16 -4.89
C VAL A 170 5.49 17.03 -3.40
N LEU A 171 4.95 16.02 -2.72
CA LEU A 171 5.15 15.85 -1.29
C LEU A 171 6.60 15.53 -0.93
N THR A 172 7.31 14.76 -1.77
CA THR A 172 8.73 14.46 -1.59
C THR A 172 9.58 15.72 -1.69
N ILE A 173 9.35 16.55 -2.72
CA ILE A 173 10.08 17.81 -2.92
C ILE A 173 9.85 18.73 -1.71
N ILE A 174 8.60 18.95 -1.32
CA ILE A 174 8.29 19.85 -0.19
C ILE A 174 8.90 19.34 1.12
N GLN A 175 8.80 18.03 1.39
CA GLN A 175 9.37 17.43 2.61
C GLN A 175 10.90 17.52 2.64
N LEU A 176 11.58 17.26 1.52
CA LEU A 176 13.03 17.43 1.43
C LEU A 176 13.43 18.89 1.67
N MET A 177 12.73 19.86 1.07
CA MET A 177 12.99 21.28 1.31
C MET A 177 12.86 21.65 2.79
N VAL A 178 11.82 21.15 3.46
CA VAL A 178 11.61 21.40 4.90
C VAL A 178 12.71 20.75 5.73
N ILE A 179 13.07 19.50 5.46
CA ILE A 179 14.13 18.79 6.18
C ILE A 179 15.48 19.50 6.01
N CYS A 180 15.83 19.90 4.79
CA CYS A 180 17.07 20.65 4.53
C CYS A 180 17.10 21.98 5.30
N ARG A 181 15.99 22.73 5.30
CA ARG A 181 15.90 23.99 6.07
C ARG A 181 16.04 23.76 7.58
N LEU A 182 15.39 22.74 8.12
CA LEU A 182 15.49 22.41 9.55
C LEU A 182 16.89 21.89 9.91
N ALA A 183 17.52 21.11 9.05
CA ALA A 183 18.88 20.62 9.25
C ALA A 183 19.90 21.77 9.32
N VAL A 184 19.77 22.78 8.45
CA VAL A 184 20.61 23.98 8.51
C VAL A 184 20.32 24.81 9.76
N LYS A 185 19.03 24.99 10.11
CA LYS A 185 18.61 25.80 11.27
C LYS A 185 19.07 25.23 12.61
N TYR A 186 19.06 23.91 12.75
CA TYR A 186 19.35 23.20 14.00
C TYR A 186 20.74 22.59 14.05
N TRP A 187 21.62 22.93 13.10
CA TRP A 187 23.00 22.48 13.13
C TRP A 187 23.74 23.06 14.34
N PRO A 188 24.51 22.27 15.12
CA PRO A 188 24.82 20.84 14.97
C PRO A 188 23.88 19.88 15.72
N ASP A 189 23.05 20.37 16.64
CA ASP A 189 22.22 19.55 17.52
C ASP A 189 20.85 19.17 16.91
N ILE A 190 20.87 18.65 15.68
CA ILE A 190 19.66 18.44 14.86
C ILE A 190 18.67 17.46 15.54
N ASN A 191 19.17 16.41 16.19
CA ASN A 191 18.36 15.31 16.73
C ASN A 191 17.69 15.60 18.07
N SER A 192 18.10 16.66 18.76
CA SER A 192 17.44 17.11 20.00
C SER A 192 16.12 17.83 19.73
N HIS A 193 15.95 18.38 18.53
CA HIS A 193 14.76 19.15 18.17
C HIS A 193 13.59 18.24 17.74
N VAL A 194 12.50 18.35 18.50
CA VAL A 194 11.23 17.62 18.29
C VAL A 194 10.66 17.84 16.88
N GLU A 195 10.79 19.05 16.33
CA GLU A 195 10.29 19.38 15.00
C GLU A 195 11.01 18.61 13.89
N PHE A 196 12.34 18.50 13.97
CA PHE A 196 13.13 17.72 13.01
C PHE A 196 12.77 16.23 13.11
N ARG A 197 12.70 15.68 14.33
CA ARG A 197 12.32 14.27 14.54
C ARG A 197 10.93 13.96 13.98
N ALA A 198 9.99 14.89 14.08
CA ALA A 198 8.65 14.73 13.52
C ALA A 198 8.65 14.69 11.98
N GLN A 199 9.44 15.56 11.32
CA GLN A 199 9.57 15.55 9.85
C GLN A 199 10.37 14.34 9.36
N ALA A 200 11.43 13.92 10.05
CA ALA A 200 12.17 12.70 9.74
C ALA A 200 11.26 11.46 9.77
N LYS A 201 10.41 11.34 10.79
CA LYS A 201 9.37 10.29 10.85
C LYS A 201 8.31 10.42 9.75
N SER A 202 8.09 11.61 9.20
CA SER A 202 7.17 11.83 8.07
C SER A 202 7.81 11.32 6.77
N PHE A 203 9.07 11.66 6.57
CA PHE A 203 9.87 11.24 5.42
C PHE A 203 10.03 9.72 5.32
N PHE A 204 10.04 9.01 6.46
CA PHE A 204 10.00 7.56 6.48
C PHE A 204 8.83 6.96 5.67
N PHE A 205 7.62 7.52 5.79
CA PHE A 205 6.46 7.06 5.00
C PHE A 205 6.58 7.39 3.51
N ILE A 206 7.26 8.49 3.15
CA ILE A 206 7.59 8.80 1.76
C ILE A 206 8.54 7.74 1.20
N LEU A 207 9.60 7.41 1.94
CA LEU A 207 10.57 6.42 1.51
C LEU A 207 9.91 5.05 1.27
N ILE A 208 9.01 4.62 2.16
CA ILE A 208 8.24 3.38 1.94
C ILE A 208 7.41 3.48 0.67
N THR A 209 6.74 4.59 0.43
CA THR A 209 5.92 4.78 -0.77
C THR A 209 6.78 4.69 -2.05
N LEU A 210 7.96 5.31 -2.04
CA LEU A 210 8.89 5.28 -3.17
C LEU A 210 9.47 3.89 -3.42
N VAL A 211 9.81 3.14 -2.36
CA VAL A 211 10.43 1.81 -2.50
C VAL A 211 9.40 0.72 -2.79
N CYS A 212 8.24 0.76 -2.13
CA CYS A 212 7.25 -0.30 -2.25
C CYS A 212 6.26 -0.06 -3.39
N PHE A 213 5.79 1.17 -3.62
CA PHE A 213 4.67 1.40 -4.55
C PHE A 213 5.14 1.86 -5.93
N MET A 214 6.12 2.75 -6.03
CA MET A 214 6.55 3.30 -7.33
C MET A 214 7.02 2.24 -8.33
N PRO A 215 7.80 1.21 -7.97
CA PRO A 215 8.27 0.22 -8.93
C PRO A 215 7.12 -0.48 -9.65
N HIS A 216 6.05 -0.82 -8.91
CA HIS A 216 4.85 -1.41 -9.49
C HIS A 216 4.16 -0.45 -10.46
N HIS A 217 3.97 0.82 -10.09
CA HIS A 217 3.24 1.77 -10.94
C HIS A 217 4.03 2.11 -12.23
N VAL A 218 5.35 2.26 -12.13
CA VAL A 218 6.22 2.45 -13.30
C VAL A 218 6.20 1.23 -14.20
N PHE A 219 6.35 0.03 -13.63
CA PHE A 219 6.30 -1.20 -14.42
C PHE A 219 4.91 -1.46 -15.02
N ARG A 220 3.85 -1.06 -14.33
CA ARG A 220 2.46 -1.21 -14.80
C ARG A 220 2.21 -0.44 -16.09
N VAL A 221 2.79 0.75 -16.24
CA VAL A 221 2.75 1.53 -17.49
C VAL A 221 3.37 0.72 -18.63
N TYR A 222 4.58 0.19 -18.41
CA TYR A 222 5.29 -0.62 -19.39
C TYR A 222 4.54 -1.91 -19.74
N TYR A 223 3.96 -2.58 -18.73
CA TYR A 223 3.18 -3.79 -18.87
C TYR A 223 1.94 -3.56 -19.75
N ILE A 224 1.15 -2.50 -19.49
CA ILE A 224 -0.05 -2.20 -20.29
C ILE A 224 0.31 -1.95 -21.76
N GLN A 225 1.42 -1.25 -22.03
CA GLN A 225 1.86 -0.95 -23.41
C GLN A 225 2.36 -2.19 -24.15
N ASN A 226 3.08 -3.08 -23.47
CA ASN A 226 3.80 -4.20 -24.08
C ASN A 226 3.12 -5.55 -23.90
N TYR A 227 1.93 -5.59 -23.31
CA TYR A 227 1.25 -6.85 -23.00
C TYR A 227 1.00 -7.73 -24.25
N HIS A 228 0.72 -7.14 -25.41
CA HIS A 228 0.53 -7.90 -26.66
C HIS A 228 1.77 -8.70 -27.09
N LEU A 229 2.95 -8.37 -26.57
CA LEU A 229 4.22 -9.04 -26.83
C LEU A 229 4.51 -10.16 -25.81
N ASP A 230 3.69 -10.32 -24.76
CA ASP A 230 3.93 -11.27 -23.64
C ASP A 230 3.53 -12.72 -23.97
N LYS A 231 4.12 -13.30 -25.02
CA LYS A 231 3.82 -14.68 -25.44
C LYS A 231 4.17 -15.71 -24.35
N ASP A 232 5.22 -15.45 -23.57
CA ASP A 232 5.75 -16.36 -22.56
C ASP A 232 5.27 -16.06 -21.12
N HIS A 233 4.32 -15.13 -20.92
CA HIS A 233 3.82 -14.71 -19.60
C HIS A 233 4.92 -14.20 -18.64
N ARG A 234 6.04 -13.69 -19.20
CA ARG A 234 7.15 -13.15 -18.42
C ARG A 234 6.80 -11.78 -17.87
N LEU A 235 6.15 -10.92 -18.66
CA LEU A 235 5.73 -9.59 -18.23
C LEU A 235 4.66 -9.68 -17.14
N LEU A 236 3.74 -10.64 -17.24
CA LEU A 236 2.81 -10.98 -16.15
C LEU A 236 3.56 -11.35 -14.86
N THR A 237 4.56 -12.23 -14.96
CA THR A 237 5.32 -12.68 -13.79
C THR A 237 6.04 -11.51 -13.12
N TYR A 238 6.65 -10.62 -13.90
CA TYR A 238 7.26 -9.40 -13.36
C TYR A 238 6.23 -8.45 -12.74
N ASN A 239 5.06 -8.27 -13.35
CA ASN A 239 3.98 -7.47 -12.79
C ASN A 239 3.56 -8.01 -11.42
N GLU A 240 3.39 -9.34 -11.28
CA GLU A 240 3.08 -9.96 -9.99
C GLU A 240 4.23 -9.81 -8.97
N ILE A 241 5.50 -9.84 -9.40
CA ILE A 241 6.65 -9.60 -8.50
C ILE A 241 6.63 -8.17 -7.96
N PHE A 242 6.42 -7.18 -8.82
CA PHE A 242 6.31 -5.79 -8.39
C PHE A 242 5.06 -5.57 -7.54
N LEU A 243 3.95 -6.24 -7.85
CA LEU A 243 2.75 -6.21 -7.02
C LEU A 243 2.99 -6.85 -5.65
N ALA A 244 3.77 -7.93 -5.56
CA ALA A 244 4.18 -8.50 -4.28
C ALA A 244 5.09 -7.56 -3.48
N LEU A 245 5.95 -6.79 -4.16
CA LEU A 245 6.80 -5.78 -3.53
C LEU A 245 5.98 -4.67 -2.85
N THR A 246 4.81 -4.29 -3.38
CA THR A 246 3.96 -3.29 -2.72
C THR A 246 3.52 -3.76 -1.33
N THR A 247 3.30 -5.08 -1.19
CA THR A 247 2.85 -5.68 0.07
C THR A 247 3.90 -5.60 1.17
N MET A 248 5.18 -5.47 0.82
CA MET A 248 6.28 -5.29 1.77
C MET A 248 6.14 -4.00 2.59
N CYS A 249 5.25 -3.08 2.20
CA CYS A 249 4.94 -1.91 3.00
C CYS A 249 4.36 -2.28 4.36
N CYS A 250 3.84 -3.50 4.60
CA CYS A 250 3.41 -3.95 5.93
C CYS A 250 4.56 -4.10 6.95
N LEU A 251 5.82 -4.06 6.49
CA LEU A 251 7.00 -4.00 7.36
C LEU A 251 7.21 -2.60 7.96
N ASP A 252 6.45 -1.60 7.50
CA ASP A 252 6.51 -0.23 8.00
C ASP A 252 6.31 -0.16 9.51
N MET A 253 5.41 -0.94 10.08
CA MET A 253 5.13 -0.97 11.52
C MET A 253 6.34 -1.44 12.32
N LEU A 254 7.05 -2.46 11.85
CA LEU A 254 8.30 -2.91 12.48
C LEU A 254 9.38 -1.83 12.41
N CYS A 255 9.58 -1.28 11.22
CA CYS A 255 10.60 -0.25 10.99
C CYS A 255 10.30 1.04 11.76
N PHE A 256 9.02 1.43 11.87
CA PHE A 256 8.58 2.59 12.64
C PHE A 256 8.85 2.42 14.14
N ILE A 257 8.61 1.22 14.67
CA ILE A 257 8.90 0.88 16.07
C ILE A 257 10.41 0.89 16.33
N ALA A 258 11.19 0.25 15.47
CA ALA A 258 12.65 0.22 15.59
C ALA A 258 13.25 1.63 15.55
N GLY A 259 12.76 2.49 14.64
CA GLY A 259 13.18 3.89 14.55
C GLY A 259 12.62 4.79 15.66
N ALA A 260 11.66 4.33 16.47
CA ALA A 260 11.16 5.05 17.63
C ALA A 260 11.87 4.67 18.94
N ALA A 261 12.63 3.58 18.95
CA ALA A 261 13.40 3.11 20.10
C ALA A 261 14.75 3.83 20.28
N HIS A 262 15.13 4.69 19.31
CA HIS A 262 16.31 5.58 19.34
C HIS A 262 15.86 7.06 19.33
#